data_AF-A0A154IF48-F1
#
_entry.id   AF-A0A154IF48-F1
#
_cell.length_a   1.000
_cell.length_b   1.000
_cell.length_c   1.000
_cell.angle_alpha   90.00
_cell.angle_beta   90.00
_cell.angle_gamma   90.00
#
_symmetry.space_group_name_H-M   'P 1'
#
loop_
_entity.id
_entity.type
_entity.pdbx_description
1 polymer ?
#
loop_
_entity_poly.entity_id
_entity_poly.type
_entity_poly.pdbx_seq_one_letter_code
_entity_poly.pdbx_strand_id
1 'polypeptide(L)' 'MKLVPFHYAGNHDPLVFINPEHVVAVRAFTSSTDIDVSVPGKDASPSSYPVRETLEEAVALLTAG' A
#
# COMPACT_ATOMS: atom_id res chain seq x y z
N MET A 1 15.50 -6.11 3.46
CA MET A 1 14.46 -5.08 3.31
C MET A 1 14.06 -5.01 1.85
N LYS A 2 12.85 -5.46 1.52
CA LYS A 2 12.29 -5.45 0.16
C LYS A 2 11.33 -4.26 0.06
N LEU A 3 11.46 -3.46 -1.00
CA LEU A 3 10.52 -2.40 -1.33
C LEU A 3 9.76 -2.80 -2.58
N VAL A 4 8.44 -2.74 -2.51
CA VAL A 4 7.54 -3.10 -3.61
C VAL A 4 6.97 -1.82 -4.20
N PRO A 5 7.13 -1.57 -5.51
CA PRO A 5 6.56 -0.41 -6.17
C PRO A 5 5.07 -0.61 -6.43
N PHE A 6 4.29 0.46 -6.25
CA PHE A 6 2.87 0.56 -6.60
C PHE A 6 2.59 1.86 -7.32
N HIS A 7 1.59 1.85 -8.19
CA HIS A 7 1.08 3.02 -8.88
C HIS A 7 0.11 3.81 -7.99
N TYR A 8 0.45 5.04 -7.62
CA TYR A 8 -0.39 5.85 -6.75
C TYR A 8 -1.71 6.25 -7.45
N ALA A 9 -2.83 6.12 -6.75
CA ALA A 9 -4.16 6.43 -7.30
C ALA A 9 -4.47 7.94 -7.39
N GLY A 10 -3.47 8.80 -7.19
CA GLY A 10 -3.57 10.25 -7.36
C GLY A 10 -3.23 10.75 -8.78
N ASN A 11 -3.08 12.07 -8.87
CA ASN A 11 -2.71 12.74 -10.11
C ASN A 11 -1.28 12.37 -10.54
N HIS A 12 -1.08 12.23 -11.86
CA HIS A 12 0.22 11.97 -12.50
C HIS A 12 0.87 10.60 -12.20
N ASP A 13 0.14 9.68 -11.54
CA ASP A 13 0.54 8.28 -11.36
C ASP A 13 2.00 8.07 -10.87
N PRO A 14 2.43 8.73 -9.78
CA PRO A 14 3.77 8.50 -9.24
C PRO A 14 3.87 7.08 -8.65
N LEU A 15 5.08 6.52 -8.63
CA LEU A 15 5.35 5.29 -7.91
C LEU A 15 5.50 5.55 -6.40
N VAL A 16 4.82 4.76 -5.58
CA VAL A 16 5.05 4.67 -4.14
C VAL A 16 5.72 3.33 -3.82
N PHE A 17 6.73 3.36 -2.95
CA PHE A 17 7.47 2.18 -2.56
C PHE A 17 7.07 1.76 -1.14
N ILE A 18 6.49 0.58 -1.01
CA ILE A 18 5.95 0.08 0.25
C ILE A 18 6.82 -1.06 0.75
N ASN A 19 7.16 -1.04 2.04
CA ASN A 19 7.77 -2.18 2.73
C ASN A 19 6.65 -3.13 3.21
N PRO A 20 6.54 -4.36 2.66
CA PRO A 20 5.50 -5.31 3.07
C PRO A 20 5.52 -5.63 4.57
N GLU A 21 6.69 -5.58 5.23
CA GLU A 21 6.82 -5.87 6.66
C GLU A 21 6.06 -4.88 7.55
N HIS A 22 5.75 -3.68 7.04
CA HIS A 22 5.04 -2.65 7.78
C HIS A 22 3.55 -2.54 7.38
N VAL A 23 3.09 -3.31 6.40
CA VAL A 23 1.68 -3.29 5.96
C VAL A 23 0.81 -3.96 7.02
N VAL A 24 -0.25 -3.26 7.43
CA VAL A 24 -1.21 -3.75 8.44
C VAL A 24 -2.57 -4.11 7.84
N ALA A 25 -2.94 -3.53 6.70
CA ALA A 25 -4.16 -3.87 5.98
C ALA A 25 -4.06 -3.48 4.50
N VAL A 26 -4.88 -4.15 3.67
CA VAL A 26 -5.12 -3.80 2.28
C VAL A 26 -6.64 -3.83 2.05
N ARG A 27 -7.20 -2.76 1.48
CA ARG A 27 -8.66 -2.58 1.39
C ARG A 27 -9.05 -2.07 0.00
N ALA A 28 -10.05 -2.70 -0.61
CA ALA A 28 -10.61 -2.24 -1.87
C ALA A 28 -11.59 -1.08 -1.64
N PHE A 29 -11.48 -0.04 -2.47
CA PHE A 29 -12.43 1.07 -2.61
C PHE A 29 -12.93 1.17 -4.06
N THR A 30 -13.94 2.01 -4.30
CA THR A 30 -14.56 2.15 -5.62
C THR A 30 -13.56 2.56 -6.73
N SER A 31 -12.50 3.29 -6.38
CA SER A 31 -11.55 3.86 -7.34
C SER A 31 -10.07 3.60 -7.00
N SER A 32 -9.78 2.85 -5.95
CA SER A 32 -8.42 2.56 -5.48
C SER A 32 -8.38 1.30 -4.63
N THR A 33 -7.18 0.79 -4.42
CA THR A 33 -6.89 -0.12 -3.31
C THR A 33 -6.04 0.64 -2.31
N ASP A 34 -6.47 0.74 -1.06
CA ASP A 34 -5.70 1.41 -0.01
C ASP A 34 -4.81 0.40 0.69
N ILE A 35 -3.51 0.70 0.77
CA ILE A 35 -2.53 -0.05 1.55
C ILE A 35 -2.22 0.75 2.82
N ASP A 36 -2.60 0.21 3.97
CA ASP A 36 -2.34 0.83 5.27
C ASP A 36 -1.01 0.35 5.82
N VAL A 37 -0.12 1.30 6.11
CA VAL A 37 1.24 1.04 6.61
C VAL A 37 1.35 1.56 8.03
N SER A 38 1.86 0.70 8.92
CA SER A 38 2.18 1.08 10.29
C SER A 38 3.22 2.19 10.33
N VAL A 39 2.99 3.16 11.20
CA VAL A 39 3.91 4.26 11.46
C VAL A 39 4.50 4.12 12.87
N PRO A 40 5.80 4.41 13.07
CA PRO A 40 6.39 4.39 14.41
C PRO A 40 5.74 5.43 15.32
N GLY A 41 5.13 4.99 16.43
CA GLY A 41 4.57 5.88 17.45
C GLY A 41 3.52 5.17 18.31
N LYS A 42 3.48 5.47 19.61
CA LYS A 42 2.64 4.77 20.60
C LYS A 42 1.13 4.83 20.30
N ASP A 43 0.70 5.85 19.57
CA ASP A 43 -0.72 6.10 19.24
C ASP A 43 -0.88 6.57 17.79
N ALA A 44 0.08 6.23 16.92
CA ALA A 44 0.10 6.73 15.56
C ALA A 44 -0.83 5.89 14.67
N SER A 45 -1.84 6.53 14.08
CA SER A 45 -2.72 5.90 13.10
C SER A 45 -1.92 5.47 11.86
N PRO A 46 -2.21 4.31 11.26
CA PRO A 46 -1.58 3.90 10.01
C PRO A 46 -1.69 4.99 8.93
N SER A 47 -0.66 5.10 8.10
CA SER A 47 -0.73 5.91 6.88
C SER A 47 -1.37 5.09 5.76
N SER A 48 -2.41 5.63 5.13
CA SER A 48 -3.04 4.99 3.95
C SER A 48 -2.38 5.48 2.67
N TYR A 49 -2.07 4.52 1.78
CA TYR A 49 -1.56 4.76 0.44
C TYR A 49 -2.55 4.18 -0.58
N PRO A 50 -3.42 5.00 -1.19
CA PRO A 50 -4.29 4.55 -2.27
C PRO A 50 -3.47 4.27 -3.54
N VAL A 51 -3.60 3.06 -4.06
CA VAL A 51 -2.89 2.56 -5.24
C VAL A 51 -3.87 2.09 -6.33
N ARG A 52 -3.38 1.96 -7.57
CA ARG A 52 -4.19 1.62 -8.75
C ARG A 52 -4.35 0.12 -8.96
N GLU A 53 -3.42 -0.66 -8.42
CA GLU A 53 -3.47 -2.11 -8.42
C GLU A 53 -4.79 -2.57 -7.79
N THR A 54 -5.37 -3.60 -8.38
CA THR A 54 -6.50 -4.30 -7.77
C THR A 54 -6.11 -4.88 -6.42
N LEU A 55 -7.10 -5.23 -5.60
CA LEU A 55 -6.85 -5.85 -4.30
C LEU A 55 -6.00 -7.13 -4.45
N GLU A 56 -6.34 -7.95 -5.44
CA GLU A 56 -5.67 -9.21 -5.72
C GLU A 56 -4.23 -9.01 -6.17
N GLU A 57 -3.98 -8.05 -7.07
CA GLU A 57 -2.63 -7.68 -7.50
C GLU A 57 -1.80 -7.12 -6.34
N ALA A 58 -2.39 -6.24 -5.53
CA ALA A 58 -1.72 -5.63 -4.40
C ALA A 58 -1.28 -6.69 -3.38
N VAL A 59 -2.18 -7.62 -3.02
CA VAL A 59 -1.87 -8.72 -2.10
C VAL A 59 -0.80 -9.65 -2.70
N ALA A 60 -0.88 -9.98 -3.99
CA ALA A 60 0.11 -10.82 -4.66
C ALA A 60 1.50 -10.18 -4.64
N LEU A 61 1.61 -8.89 -4.94
CA LEU A 61 2.88 -8.15 -4.93
C LEU A 61 3.49 -8.04 -3.53
N LEU A 62 2.66 -7.79 -2.50
CA LEU A 62 3.10 -7.69 -1.11
C LEU A 62 3.56 -9.04 -0.52
N THR A 63 3.05 -10.16 -1.03
CA THR A 63 3.32 -11.51 -0.50
C THR A 63 4.27 -12.34 -1.35
N ALA A 64 4.61 -11.89 -2.56
CA ALA A 64 5.65 -12.51 -3.37
C ALA A 64 6.98 -12.48 -2.59
N GLY A 65 7.59 -13.65 -2.35
CA GLY A 65 8.91 -13.80 -1.72
C GLY A 65 10.01 -13.30 -2.62
#